data_AF-A0A1R1JJF4-F1
#
_entry.id   AF-A0A1R1JJF4-F1
#
_cell.length_a   1.000
_cell.length_b   1.000
_cell.length_c   1.000
_cell.angle_alpha   90.00
_cell.angle_beta   90.00
_cell.angle_gamma   90.00
#
_symmetry.space_group_name_H-M   'P 1'
#
loop_
_entity.id
_entity.type
_entity.pdbx_description
1 polymer ?
#
loop_
_entity_poly.entity_id
_entity_poly.type
_entity_poly.pdbx_seq_one_letter_code
_entity_poly.pdbx_strand_id
1 'polypeptide(L)'
;MSDDIPTIEASASQLGNLTQFLIWVAEHPRTYADIMEAWRTSCPRLSAWEDATSNGLVDLARRPAGDAAAPVATLTPKGRAWLAARRAGISATPS
;
A
#
# COMPACT_ATOMS: atom_id res chain seq x y z
N MET A 1 -28.79 14.87 15.99
CA MET A 1 -27.40 15.18 16.36
C MET A 1 -26.92 14.03 17.23
N SER A 2 -26.21 13.09 16.63
CA SER A 2 -25.57 11.98 17.34
C SER A 2 -24.08 12.07 17.01
N ASP A 3 -23.33 12.60 17.97
CA ASP A 3 -21.89 12.55 18.06
C ASP A 3 -21.48 11.37 18.96
N ASP A 4 -20.27 10.84 18.70
CA ASP A 4 -19.42 9.98 19.56
C ASP A 4 -19.60 8.43 19.46
N ILE A 5 -18.83 7.62 18.68
CA ILE A 5 -17.38 7.17 18.68
C ILE A 5 -17.35 5.60 18.85
N PRO A 6 -16.39 4.78 18.33
CA PRO A 6 -14.98 5.07 17.96
C PRO A 6 -14.49 4.55 16.60
N THR A 7 -13.27 4.96 16.23
CA THR A 7 -12.30 4.26 15.37
C THR A 7 -12.89 3.56 14.16
N ILE A 8 -12.86 4.22 12.99
CA ILE A 8 -12.96 3.50 11.71
C ILE A 8 -11.90 2.39 11.74
N GLU A 9 -12.31 1.16 12.09
CA GLU A 9 -11.63 -0.03 11.61
C GLU A 9 -11.51 0.22 10.12
N ALA A 10 -10.28 0.43 9.63
CA ALA A 10 -10.04 0.65 8.22
C ALA A 10 -10.92 -0.35 7.45
N SER A 11 -11.91 0.15 6.70
CA SER A 11 -13.00 -0.69 6.21
C SER A 11 -12.39 -1.89 5.48
N ALA A 12 -13.01 -3.08 5.55
CA ALA A 12 -12.42 -4.27 4.92
C ALA A 12 -12.00 -4.04 3.46
N SER A 13 -12.73 -3.18 2.73
CA SER A 13 -12.37 -2.68 1.39
C SER A 13 -11.10 -1.83 1.37
N GLN A 14 -10.89 -0.95 2.34
CA GLN A 14 -9.67 -0.14 2.53
C GLN A 14 -8.46 -1.02 2.78
N LEU A 15 -8.58 -1.98 3.70
CA LEU A 15 -7.53 -2.96 3.96
C LEU A 15 -7.31 -3.84 2.73
N GLY A 16 -8.37 -4.25 2.04
CA GLY A 16 -8.30 -4.99 0.78
C GLY A 16 -7.49 -4.24 -0.28
N ASN A 17 -7.83 -2.97 -0.52
CA ASN A 17 -7.13 -2.09 -1.46
C ASN A 17 -5.67 -1.91 -1.08
N LEU A 18 -5.35 -1.71 0.20
CA LEU A 18 -3.98 -1.60 0.68
C LEU A 18 -3.18 -2.88 0.41
N THR A 19 -3.75 -4.07 0.64
CA THR A 19 -3.04 -5.31 0.29
C THR A 19 -2.84 -5.49 -1.21
N GLN A 20 -3.86 -5.21 -2.02
CA GLN A 20 -3.72 -5.27 -3.47
C GLN A 20 -2.64 -4.30 -3.96
N PHE A 21 -2.57 -3.11 -3.37
CA PHE A 21 -1.52 -2.14 -3.65
C PHE A 21 -0.12 -2.67 -3.29
N LEU A 22 0.06 -3.21 -2.09
CA LEU A 22 1.37 -3.74 -1.67
C LEU A 22 1.79 -4.96 -2.49
N ILE A 23 0.86 -5.83 -2.91
CA ILE A 23 1.15 -6.94 -3.83
C ILE A 23 1.65 -6.38 -5.16
N TRP A 24 0.94 -5.40 -5.72
CA TRP A 24 1.28 -4.79 -7.01
C TRP A 24 2.65 -4.09 -7.00
N VAL A 25 3.03 -3.44 -5.89
CA VAL A 25 4.37 -2.86 -5.69
C VAL A 25 5.44 -3.93 -5.41
N ALA A 26 5.06 -5.07 -4.82
CA ALA A 26 5.99 -6.19 -4.58
C ALA A 26 6.44 -6.86 -5.88
N GLU A 27 5.57 -6.93 -6.88
CA GLU A 27 5.87 -7.54 -8.17
C GLU A 27 7.01 -6.83 -8.88
N HIS A 28 7.01 -5.49 -8.86
CA HIS A 28 8.17 -4.72 -9.29
C HIS A 28 8.14 -3.27 -8.76
N PRO A 29 9.30 -2.61 -8.63
CA PRO A 29 9.38 -1.19 -8.30
C PRO A 29 8.59 -0.34 -9.30
N ARG A 30 7.81 0.63 -8.81
CA ARG A 30 6.92 1.48 -9.63
C ARG A 30 7.27 2.93 -9.47
N THR A 31 7.22 3.71 -10.54
CA THR A 31 7.39 5.17 -10.40
C THR A 31 6.12 5.78 -9.78
N TYR A 32 6.25 6.98 -9.21
CA TYR A 32 5.08 7.72 -8.75
C TYR A 32 4.07 7.99 -9.88
N ALA A 33 4.55 8.21 -11.11
CA ALA A 33 3.68 8.38 -12.28
C ALA A 33 2.84 7.14 -12.56
N ASP A 34 3.45 5.94 -12.54
CA ASP A 34 2.73 4.67 -12.71
C ASP A 34 1.69 4.45 -11.61
N ILE A 35 2.06 4.77 -10.36
CA ILE A 35 1.14 4.68 -9.20
C ILE A 35 -0.07 5.58 -9.43
N MET A 36 0.17 6.84 -9.80
CA MET A 36 -0.91 7.78 -10.04
C MET A 36 -1.76 7.37 -11.25
N GLU A 37 -1.17 6.87 -12.33
CA GLU A 37 -1.94 6.40 -13.48
C GLU A 37 -2.87 5.22 -13.11
N ALA A 38 -2.34 4.22 -12.40
CA ALA A 38 -3.08 3.01 -12.06
C ALA A 38 -4.11 3.21 -10.92
N TRP A 39 -3.83 4.11 -9.96
CA TRP A 39 -4.62 4.21 -8.72
C TRP A 39 -5.44 5.52 -8.57
N ARG A 40 -5.18 6.57 -9.37
CA ARG A 40 -5.87 7.89 -9.25
C ARG A 40 -7.34 7.89 -9.69
N THR A 41 -7.73 7.04 -10.63
CA THR A 41 -9.10 7.04 -11.21
C THR A 41 -10.12 6.28 -10.35
N SER A 42 -9.66 5.59 -9.32
CA SER A 42 -10.48 4.76 -8.46
C SER A 42 -10.55 5.41 -7.09
N CYS A 43 -11.62 6.14 -6.80
CA CYS A 43 -11.72 6.98 -5.60
C CYS A 43 -11.77 6.28 -4.21
N PRO A 44 -11.58 4.94 -4.05
CA PRO A 44 -11.12 4.38 -2.78
C PRO A 44 -9.69 3.78 -2.84
N ARG A 45 -9.01 3.87 -3.99
CA ARG A 45 -7.69 3.28 -4.26
C ARG A 45 -6.54 4.28 -4.12
N LEU A 46 -6.77 5.58 -4.33
CA LEU A 46 -5.77 6.62 -3.99
C LEU A 46 -5.39 6.53 -2.51
N SER A 47 -6.38 6.27 -1.65
CA SER A 47 -6.17 6.10 -0.22
C SER A 47 -5.26 4.93 0.13
N ALA A 48 -5.16 3.89 -0.70
CA ALA A 48 -4.22 2.78 -0.46
C ALA A 48 -2.75 3.21 -0.58
N TRP A 49 -2.43 4.13 -1.50
CA TRP A 49 -1.09 4.72 -1.60
C TRP A 49 -0.78 5.60 -0.38
N GLU A 50 -1.74 6.45 0.01
CA GLU A 50 -1.63 7.35 1.18
C GLU A 50 -1.50 6.55 2.47
N ASP A 51 -2.27 5.48 2.63
CA ASP A 51 -2.17 4.55 3.75
C ASP A 51 -0.81 3.85 3.74
N ALA A 52 -0.35 3.33 2.59
CA ALA A 52 0.93 2.64 2.50
C ALA A 52 2.11 3.55 2.88
N THR A 53 2.10 4.79 2.41
CA THR A 53 3.15 5.79 2.71
C THR A 53 3.06 6.29 4.14
N SER A 54 1.87 6.66 4.63
CA SER A 54 1.66 7.12 6.01
C SER A 54 2.00 6.05 7.05
N ASN A 55 1.76 4.77 6.72
CA ASN A 55 2.12 3.64 7.58
C ASN A 55 3.58 3.18 7.40
N GLY A 56 4.35 3.77 6.49
CA GLY A 56 5.74 3.38 6.22
C GLY A 56 5.89 1.95 5.67
N LEU A 57 4.88 1.47 4.96
CA LEU A 57 4.88 0.15 4.31
C LEU A 57 5.61 0.19 2.97
N VAL A 58 5.64 1.36 2.33
CA VAL A 58 6.41 1.62 1.11
C VAL A 58 7.35 2.81 1.33
N ASP A 59 8.46 2.80 0.60
CA ASP A 59 9.42 3.88 0.55
C ASP A 59 9.67 4.29 -0.91
N LEU A 60 9.73 5.59 -1.15
CA LEU A 60 10.15 6.16 -2.43
C LEU A 60 11.67 6.28 -2.42
N ALA A 61 12.32 5.19 -2.81
CA ALA A 61 13.77 5.15 -2.87
C ALA A 61 14.25 6.16 -3.93
N ARG A 62 14.95 7.20 -3.45
CA ARG A 62 15.72 8.07 -4.32
C ARG A 62 16.86 7.24 -4.91
N ARG A 63 16.97 7.22 -6.24
CA ARG A 63 18.11 6.59 -6.88
C ARG A 63 19.41 7.34 -6.54
N PRO A 64 20.56 6.64 -6.59
CA PRO A 64 21.86 7.25 -6.37
C PRO A 64 22.05 8.49 -7.26
N ALA A 65 22.75 9.49 -6.71
CA ALA A 65 23.01 10.74 -7.40
C ALA A 65 23.70 10.47 -8.75
N GLY A 66 23.09 10.95 -9.84
CA GLY A 66 23.53 10.70 -11.23
C GLY A 66 22.51 9.93 -12.06
N ASP A 67 21.57 9.23 -11.43
CA ASP A 67 20.46 8.59 -12.13
C ASP A 67 19.34 9.62 -12.37
N ALA A 68 19.11 9.99 -13.64
CA ALA A 68 18.02 10.89 -14.03
C ALA A 68 16.63 10.22 -13.98
N ALA A 69 16.58 8.93 -13.63
CA ALA A 69 15.35 8.18 -13.55
C ALA A 69 14.48 8.62 -12.36
N ALA A 70 13.17 8.58 -12.56
CA ALA A 70 12.21 8.92 -11.52
C ALA A 70 12.35 8.01 -10.28
N PRO A 71 12.11 8.53 -9.06
CA PRO A 71 12.10 7.71 -7.85
C PRO A 71 11.04 6.61 -7.97
N VAL A 72 11.37 5.44 -7.45
CA VAL A 72 10.50 4.26 -7.49
C VAL A 72 10.06 3.88 -6.08
N ALA A 73 8.78 3.56 -5.93
CA ALA A 73 8.22 2.99 -4.73
C ALA A 73 8.65 1.52 -4.61
N THR A 74 9.10 1.16 -3.42
CA THR A 74 9.47 -0.20 -3.05
C THR A 74 8.91 -0.54 -1.68
N LEU A 75 8.70 -1.83 -1.41
CA LEU A 75 8.28 -2.27 -0.07
C LEU A 75 9.40 -2.04 0.95
N THR A 76 9.04 -1.51 2.12
CA THR A 76 9.93 -1.51 3.28
C THR A 76 9.96 -2.90 3.93
N PRO A 77 10.91 -3.18 4.83
CA PRO A 77 10.86 -4.39 5.66
C PRO A 77 9.53 -4.53 6.41
N LYS A 78 8.98 -3.41 6.92
CA LYS A 78 7.67 -3.36 7.58
C LYS A 78 6.54 -3.74 6.62
N GLY A 79 6.53 -3.19 5.40
CA GLY A 79 5.56 -3.53 4.36
C GLY A 79 5.58 -5.00 3.97
N ARG A 80 6.77 -5.57 3.80
CA ARG A 80 6.94 -7.01 3.52
C ARG A 80 6.38 -7.88 4.65
N ALA A 81 6.71 -7.58 5.90
CA ALA A 81 6.25 -8.34 7.06
C ALA A 81 4.71 -8.27 7.20
N TRP A 82 4.14 -7.08 7.03
CA TRP A 82 2.70 -6.88 7.09
C TRP A 82 1.96 -7.65 5.97
N LEU A 83 2.48 -7.61 4.74
CA LEU A 83 1.90 -8.35 3.61
C LEU A 83 1.98 -9.86 3.84
N ALA A 84 3.10 -10.36 4.37
CA ALA A 84 3.27 -11.78 4.69
C ALA A 84 2.26 -12.25 5.76
N ALA A 85 2.09 -11.49 6.84
CA ALA A 85 1.14 -11.81 7.90
C ALA A 85 -0.31 -11.88 7.39
N ARG A 86 -0.69 -10.98 6.48
CA ARG A 86 -2.03 -11.00 5.88
C ARG A 86 -2.24 -12.17 4.93
N ARG A 87 -1.24 -12.53 4.12
CA ARG A 87 -1.30 -13.71 3.26
C ARG A 87 -1.43 -14.99 4.10
N ALA A 88 -0.71 -15.07 5.22
CA ALA A 88 -0.78 -16.19 6.16
C ALA A 88 -2.18 -16.30 6.80
N GLY A 89 -2.76 -15.18 7.22
CA GLY A 89 -4.12 -15.13 7.78
C GLY A 89 -5.22 -15.49 6.78
N ILE A 90 -5.02 -15.22 5.48
CA ILE A 90 -5.95 -15.64 4.41
C ILE A 90 -5.79 -17.13 4.08
N SER A 91 -4.59 -17.69 4.22
CA SER A 91 -4.34 -19.13 4.01
C SER A 91 -4.74 -20.01 5.20
N ALA A 92 -4.95 -19.43 6.39
CA ALA A 92 -5.36 -20.14 7.59
C ALA A 92 -6.88 -20.30 7.66
N THR A 93 -7.45 -21.02 6.69
CA THR A 93 -8.75 -21.67 6.87
C THR A 93 -8.46 -23.16 7.09
N PRO A 94 -8.29 -23.64 8.34
CA PRO A 94 -8.32 -25.08 8.58
C PRO A 94 -9.73 -25.58 8.29
N SER A 95 -9.81 -26.64 7.47
CA SER A 95 -11.01 -27.46 7.26
C SER A 95 -11.52 -28.08 8.55
#